data_AF-A0A673J4S9-F1
#
_entry.id   AF-A0A673J4S9-F1
#
_cell.length_a   1.000
_cell.length_b   1.000
_cell.length_c   1.000
_cell.angle_alpha   90.00
_cell.angle_beta   90.00
_cell.angle_gamma   90.00
#
_symmetry.space_group_name_H-M   'P 1'
#
loop_
_entity.id
_entity.type
_entity.pdbx_description
1 polymer ?
#
loop_
_entity_poly.entity_id
_entity_poly.type
_entity_poly.pdbx_seq_one_letter_code
_entity_poly.pdbx_strand_id
1 'polypeptide(L)'
;NSNTSLAPEVFNNATACLRNLSASKPAIRQAMRNCKGLIDSLMRYTENCVNAGTPDNQSLENCVCILHNLTYQLETEMPSLFTKINMLASYARNRSSSSDAGPIGCFSSQSQKLHGFDYPVMEDNNPKGAGWLFHSKALQMYLNLLSSSERDATLEASCGALQNLTATDGLVSNVLSHTIVQKLNGLKYISPLLQSPNPALQNSAVALLGNLSRSTQTNKTMGKRMCAITRG
;
A
#
# COMPACT_ATOMS: atom_id res chain seq x y z
N ASN A 1 1.22 36.18 -24.16
CA ASN A 1 1.68 35.02 -23.36
C ASN A 1 0.52 34.07 -23.10
N SER A 2 0.30 33.13 -24.03
CA SER A 2 -0.78 32.14 -24.05
C SER A 2 -0.30 30.71 -23.66
N ASN A 3 0.93 30.56 -23.19
CA ASN A 3 1.57 29.26 -22.97
C ASN A 3 1.30 28.60 -21.60
N THR A 4 0.55 29.24 -20.70
CA THR A 4 0.29 28.70 -19.35
C THR A 4 -0.90 27.74 -19.28
N SER A 5 -1.87 27.81 -20.21
CA SER A 5 -3.04 26.91 -20.20
C SER A 5 -2.75 25.53 -20.81
N LEU A 6 -1.69 25.39 -21.59
CA LEU A 6 -1.33 24.14 -22.27
C LEU A 6 -0.68 23.13 -21.33
N ALA A 7 0.07 23.59 -20.32
CA ALA A 7 0.86 22.70 -19.46
C ALA A 7 0.00 21.71 -18.63
N PRO A 8 -1.14 22.11 -18.03
CA PRO A 8 -2.03 21.15 -17.36
C PRO A 8 -2.66 20.14 -18.32
N GLU A 9 -3.05 20.55 -19.52
CA GLU A 9 -3.68 19.68 -20.51
C GLU A 9 -2.68 18.66 -21.08
N VAL A 10 -1.46 19.11 -21.39
CA VAL A 10 -0.37 18.22 -21.85
C VAL A 10 -0.06 17.18 -20.78
N PHE A 11 0.04 17.58 -19.51
CA PHE A 11 0.26 16.65 -18.40
C PHE A 11 -0.89 15.66 -18.24
N ASN A 12 -2.14 16.14 -18.33
CA ASN A 12 -3.31 15.30 -18.26
C ASN A 12 -3.34 14.24 -19.38
N ASN A 13 -3.06 14.64 -20.61
CA ASN A 13 -3.07 13.75 -21.77
C ASN A 13 -1.92 12.73 -21.70
N ALA A 14 -0.73 13.17 -21.27
CA ALA A 14 0.41 12.28 -21.06
C ALA A 14 0.13 11.24 -19.98
N THR A 15 -0.42 11.66 -18.83
CA THR A 15 -0.76 10.73 -17.74
C THR A 15 -1.91 9.79 -18.11
N ALA A 16 -2.90 10.24 -18.88
CA ALA A 16 -3.94 9.36 -19.42
C ALA A 16 -3.37 8.25 -20.34
N CYS A 17 -2.38 8.59 -21.18
CA CYS A 17 -1.68 7.59 -22.00
C CYS A 17 -0.90 6.58 -21.14
N LEU A 18 -0.13 7.08 -20.16
CA LEU A 18 0.63 6.23 -19.24
C LEU A 18 -0.26 5.33 -18.39
N ARG A 19 -1.45 5.78 -18.00
CA ARG A 19 -2.46 4.96 -17.30
C ARG A 19 -2.80 3.72 -18.12
N ASN A 20 -3.09 3.87 -19.40
CA ASN A 20 -3.41 2.75 -20.29
C ASN A 20 -2.22 1.80 -20.49
N LEU A 21 -1.01 2.36 -20.66
CA LEU A 21 0.21 1.56 -20.81
C LEU A 21 0.52 0.74 -19.54
N SER A 22 0.41 1.35 -18.36
CA SER A 22 0.68 0.71 -17.08
C SER A 22 -0.26 -0.48 -16.77
N ALA A 23 -1.50 -0.45 -17.28
CA ALA A 23 -2.47 -1.53 -17.14
C ALA A 23 -2.18 -2.76 -18.02
N SER A 24 -1.24 -2.65 -18.95
CA SER A 24 -1.00 -3.67 -19.98
C SER A 24 -0.10 -4.82 -19.47
N LYS A 25 1.05 -5.05 -20.11
CA LYS A 25 1.89 -6.23 -19.90
C LYS A 25 2.89 -6.03 -18.75
N PRO A 26 3.33 -7.10 -18.07
CA PRO A 26 4.37 -7.03 -17.03
C PRO A 26 5.63 -6.27 -17.49
N ALA A 27 6.06 -6.47 -18.74
CA ALA A 27 7.21 -5.76 -19.31
C ALA A 27 7.07 -4.22 -19.29
N ILE A 28 5.86 -3.69 -19.54
CA ILE A 28 5.60 -2.25 -19.51
C ILE A 28 5.63 -1.74 -18.06
N ARG A 29 5.01 -2.46 -17.12
CA ARG A 29 5.07 -2.11 -15.70
C ARG A 29 6.52 -2.08 -15.20
N GLN A 30 7.30 -3.11 -15.51
CA GLN A 30 8.71 -3.17 -15.15
C GLN A 30 9.51 -2.01 -15.78
N ALA A 31 9.28 -1.70 -17.07
CA ALA A 31 9.93 -0.56 -17.71
C ALA A 31 9.57 0.77 -17.03
N MET A 32 8.31 0.98 -16.67
CA MET A 32 7.86 2.17 -15.95
C MET A 32 8.44 2.25 -14.54
N ARG A 33 8.53 1.12 -13.81
CA ARG A 33 9.16 1.06 -12.48
C ARG A 33 10.66 1.38 -12.52
N ASN A 34 11.33 1.01 -13.60
CA ASN A 34 12.75 1.29 -13.83
C ASN A 34 13.00 2.67 -14.48
N CYS A 35 11.96 3.34 -14.97
CA CYS A 35 12.07 4.66 -15.58
C CYS A 35 12.41 5.71 -14.50
N LYS A 36 13.65 6.20 -14.55
CA LYS A 36 14.17 7.17 -13.58
C LYS A 36 13.30 8.42 -13.52
N GLY A 37 12.82 8.75 -12.32
CA GLY A 37 12.04 9.97 -12.08
C GLY A 37 10.55 9.86 -12.39
N LEU A 38 10.08 8.81 -13.08
CA LEU A 38 8.66 8.67 -13.40
C LEU A 38 7.82 8.54 -12.12
N ILE A 39 8.11 7.54 -11.29
CA ILE A 39 7.37 7.33 -10.04
C ILE A 39 7.57 8.50 -9.09
N ASP A 40 8.79 9.05 -9.01
CA ASP A 40 9.08 10.21 -8.16
C ASP A 40 8.19 11.41 -8.51
N SER A 41 8.02 11.70 -9.81
CA SER A 41 7.17 12.80 -10.28
C SER A 41 5.68 12.53 -10.04
N LEU A 42 5.20 11.30 -10.28
CA LEU A 42 3.81 10.93 -9.99
C LEU A 42 3.50 11.09 -8.50
N MET A 43 4.40 10.61 -7.63
CA MET A 43 4.25 10.70 -6.18
C MET A 43 4.29 12.13 -5.68
N ARG A 44 5.19 12.96 -6.21
CA ARG A 44 5.25 14.39 -5.87
C ARG A 44 4.00 15.13 -6.31
N TYR A 45 3.47 14.83 -7.50
CA TYR A 45 2.23 15.44 -7.96
C TYR A 45 1.06 15.05 -7.05
N THR A 46 0.97 13.76 -6.68
CA THR A 46 -0.01 13.26 -5.71
C THR A 46 0.10 13.97 -4.35
N GLU A 47 1.31 14.07 -3.80
CA GLU A 47 1.56 14.76 -2.54
C GLU A 47 1.12 16.22 -2.59
N ASN A 48 1.47 16.92 -3.68
CA ASN A 48 1.08 18.31 -3.87
C ASN A 48 -0.45 18.48 -3.92
N CYS A 49 -1.17 17.62 -4.64
CA CYS A 49 -2.62 17.70 -4.71
C CYS A 49 -3.30 17.42 -3.37
N VAL A 50 -2.82 16.41 -2.63
CA VAL A 50 -3.32 16.09 -1.28
C VAL A 50 -3.09 17.26 -0.32
N ASN A 51 -1.88 17.85 -0.33
CA ASN A 51 -1.53 18.97 0.55
C ASN A 51 -2.27 20.26 0.18
N ALA A 52 -2.56 20.46 -1.11
CA ALA A 52 -3.32 21.62 -1.59
C ALA A 52 -4.84 21.47 -1.41
N GLY A 53 -5.33 20.33 -0.90
CA GLY A 53 -6.77 20.07 -0.78
C GLY A 53 -7.47 19.95 -2.13
N THR A 54 -6.78 19.40 -3.13
CA THR A 54 -7.31 19.21 -4.50
C THR A 54 -7.34 17.72 -4.89
N PRO A 55 -7.99 16.85 -4.10
CA PRO A 55 -7.99 15.39 -4.30
C PRO A 55 -8.75 14.94 -5.56
N ASP A 56 -9.57 15.81 -6.14
CA ASP A 56 -10.35 15.51 -7.35
C ASP A 56 -9.79 16.22 -8.61
N ASN A 57 -8.48 16.48 -8.64
CA ASN A 57 -7.83 16.90 -9.87
C ASN A 57 -7.83 15.76 -10.91
N GLN A 58 -8.17 16.06 -12.18
CA GLN A 58 -8.25 15.03 -13.23
C GLN A 58 -6.91 14.30 -13.47
N SER A 59 -5.81 15.05 -13.47
CA SER A 59 -4.49 14.46 -13.65
C SER A 59 -4.05 13.66 -12.42
N LEU A 60 -4.57 14.00 -11.22
CA LEU A 60 -4.32 13.20 -10.03
C LEU A 60 -4.95 11.82 -10.14
N GLU A 61 -6.20 11.74 -10.62
CA GLU A 61 -6.86 10.45 -10.88
C GLU A 61 -5.98 9.57 -11.78
N ASN A 62 -5.48 10.12 -12.89
CA ASN A 62 -4.58 9.40 -13.78
C ASN A 62 -3.29 8.96 -13.08
N CYS A 63 -2.66 9.83 -12.27
CA CYS A 63 -1.46 9.50 -11.51
C CYS A 63 -1.70 8.34 -10.53
N VAL A 64 -2.78 8.39 -9.77
CA VAL A 64 -3.12 7.36 -8.79
C VAL A 64 -3.47 6.04 -9.49
N CYS A 65 -4.17 6.08 -10.63
CA CYS A 65 -4.41 4.88 -11.44
C CYS A 65 -3.10 4.26 -11.98
N ILE A 66 -2.15 5.08 -12.45
CA ILE A 66 -0.83 4.57 -12.86
C ILE A 66 -0.15 3.89 -11.66
N LEU A 67 -0.12 4.57 -10.51
CA LEU A 67 0.52 4.05 -9.30
C LEU A 67 -0.13 2.73 -8.84
N HIS A 68 -1.46 2.64 -8.84
CA HIS A 68 -2.21 1.40 -8.60
C HIS A 68 -1.77 0.26 -9.54
N ASN A 69 -1.69 0.53 -10.84
CA ASN A 69 -1.22 -0.46 -11.80
C ASN A 69 0.24 -0.87 -11.54
N LEU A 70 1.08 0.07 -11.12
CA LEU A 70 2.48 -0.19 -10.79
C LEU A 70 2.67 -0.92 -9.46
N THR A 71 1.70 -0.93 -8.53
CA THR A 71 1.77 -1.79 -7.33
C THR A 71 1.35 -3.23 -7.60
N TYR A 72 0.68 -3.51 -8.73
CA TYR A 72 0.24 -4.86 -9.08
C TYR A 72 1.41 -5.84 -9.24
N GLN A 73 1.37 -6.95 -8.50
CA GLN A 73 2.43 -7.98 -8.46
C GLN A 73 3.85 -7.42 -8.20
N LEU A 74 3.97 -6.32 -7.45
CA LEU A 74 5.25 -5.64 -7.23
C LEU A 74 6.32 -6.55 -6.62
N GLU A 75 5.97 -7.37 -5.63
CA GLU A 75 6.91 -8.31 -4.98
C GLU A 75 7.42 -9.37 -5.96
N THR A 76 6.52 -9.96 -6.75
CA THR A 76 6.84 -10.98 -7.75
C THR A 76 7.68 -10.43 -8.89
N GLU A 77 7.33 -9.24 -9.39
CA GLU A 77 7.98 -8.65 -10.57
C GLU A 77 9.27 -7.90 -10.23
N MET A 78 9.46 -7.44 -8.98
CA MET A 78 10.63 -6.68 -8.53
C MET A 78 11.13 -7.16 -7.14
N PRO A 79 11.55 -8.44 -6.99
CA PRO A 79 11.91 -9.01 -5.69
C PRO A 79 13.10 -8.32 -5.01
N SER A 80 13.98 -7.69 -5.78
CA SER A 80 15.14 -6.93 -5.28
C SER A 80 14.76 -5.72 -4.43
N LEU A 81 13.56 -5.16 -4.59
CA LEU A 81 13.07 -4.06 -3.76
C LEU A 81 12.83 -4.48 -2.30
N PHE A 82 12.56 -5.77 -2.09
CA PHE A 82 12.16 -6.31 -0.78
C PHE A 82 13.27 -7.07 -0.07
N THR A 83 14.49 -7.11 -0.63
CA THR A 83 15.61 -7.84 -0.03
C THR A 83 15.93 -7.36 1.38
N LYS A 84 15.88 -6.05 1.66
CA LYS A 84 16.06 -5.51 3.02
C LYS A 84 15.01 -6.05 4.00
N ILE A 85 13.73 -6.04 3.61
CA ILE A 85 12.61 -6.54 4.44
C ILE A 85 12.79 -8.04 4.71
N ASN A 86 13.10 -8.81 3.67
CA ASN A 86 13.31 -10.26 3.76
C ASN A 86 14.54 -10.62 4.63
N MET A 87 15.64 -9.86 4.52
CA MET A 87 16.83 -10.06 5.35
C MET A 87 16.54 -9.78 6.83
N LEU A 88 15.98 -8.61 7.14
CA LEU A 88 15.67 -8.21 8.53
C LEU A 88 14.77 -9.25 9.22
N ALA A 89 13.76 -9.74 8.50
CA ALA A 89 12.87 -10.80 8.99
C ALA A 89 13.56 -12.14 9.24
N SER A 90 14.58 -12.46 8.45
CA SER A 90 15.37 -13.68 8.62
C SER A 90 16.29 -13.58 9.84
N TYR A 91 16.90 -12.42 10.06
CA TYR A 91 17.74 -12.18 11.23
C TYR A 91 16.98 -12.31 12.54
N ALA A 92 15.77 -11.77 12.63
CA ALA A 92 15.07 -11.82 13.91
C ALA A 92 14.40 -13.18 14.18
N ARG A 93 14.05 -13.95 13.13
CA ARG A 93 13.71 -15.38 13.28
C ARG A 93 14.88 -16.18 13.89
N ASN A 94 16.11 -15.88 13.49
CA ASN A 94 17.31 -16.53 14.03
C ASN A 94 17.65 -16.10 15.47
N ARG A 95 17.33 -14.86 15.88
CA ARG A 95 17.48 -14.43 17.29
C ARG A 95 16.47 -15.08 18.22
N SER A 96 15.26 -15.35 17.76
CA SER A 96 14.26 -16.09 18.55
C SER A 96 14.58 -17.58 18.71
N SER A 97 15.43 -18.15 17.84
CA SER A 97 15.89 -19.55 17.96
C SER A 97 17.18 -19.71 18.79
N SER A 98 17.88 -18.63 19.13
CA SER A 98 19.14 -18.66 19.90
C SER A 98 18.97 -18.46 21.41
N SER A 99 17.73 -18.46 21.92
CA SER A 99 17.42 -18.34 23.34
C SER A 99 16.73 -19.61 23.87
N ASP A 100 17.34 -20.78 23.69
CA ASP A 100 17.25 -21.86 24.69
C ASP A 100 18.24 -22.99 24.35
N ALA A 101 19.29 -23.12 25.14
CA ALA A 101 20.04 -24.36 25.28
C ALA A 101 20.00 -24.76 26.76
N GLY A 102 18.81 -25.15 27.22
CA GLY A 102 18.56 -25.81 28.50
C GLY A 102 17.79 -27.13 28.29
N PRO A 103 18.01 -28.18 29.10
CA PRO A 103 17.60 -29.54 28.74
C PRO A 103 16.13 -29.83 29.07
N ILE A 104 15.43 -30.41 28.07
CA ILE A 104 14.35 -31.40 28.11
C ILE A 104 13.24 -31.21 29.17
N GLY A 105 12.03 -30.86 28.69
CA GLY A 105 10.78 -30.96 29.44
C GLY A 105 9.54 -30.89 28.55
N CYS A 106 8.93 -32.06 28.31
CA CYS A 106 7.51 -32.37 28.08
C CYS A 106 6.48 -31.26 27.69
N PHE A 107 5.65 -31.61 26.69
CA PHE A 107 4.32 -31.09 26.30
C PHE A 107 4.19 -29.80 25.45
N SER A 108 3.40 -29.98 24.38
CA SER A 108 2.74 -29.00 23.49
C SER A 108 3.58 -28.38 22.35
N SER A 109 3.27 -28.84 21.13
CA SER A 109 3.55 -28.16 19.87
C SER A 109 2.70 -26.89 19.74
N GLN A 110 2.98 -25.91 20.60
CA GLN A 110 2.38 -24.59 20.48
C GLN A 110 3.24 -23.80 19.52
N SER A 111 2.73 -23.61 18.30
CA SER A 111 3.26 -22.70 17.30
C SER A 111 3.62 -21.39 17.99
N GLN A 112 4.94 -21.16 18.16
CA GLN A 112 5.46 -19.98 18.83
C GLN A 112 4.97 -18.76 18.07
N LYS A 113 3.93 -18.13 18.63
CA LYS A 113 3.38 -16.89 18.14
C LYS A 113 4.47 -15.86 18.31
N LEU A 114 5.07 -15.44 17.20
CA LEU A 114 5.98 -14.31 17.10
C LEU A 114 5.41 -13.15 17.93
N HIS A 115 5.94 -12.98 19.14
CA HIS A 115 5.53 -11.92 20.04
C HIS A 115 6.14 -10.62 19.49
N GLY A 116 5.29 -9.71 19.03
CA GLY A 116 5.59 -8.29 18.87
C GLY A 116 6.91 -7.98 18.19
N PHE A 117 6.95 -8.11 16.86
CA PHE A 117 8.01 -7.45 16.12
C PHE A 117 7.66 -5.96 15.98
N ASP A 118 8.18 -5.15 16.91
CA ASP A 118 8.59 -3.78 16.59
C ASP A 118 9.73 -3.88 15.56
N TYR A 119 9.39 -4.21 14.31
CA TYR A 119 10.25 -3.78 13.22
C TYR A 119 9.95 -2.31 13.04
N PRO A 120 10.86 -1.39 13.40
CA PRO A 120 11.02 -0.25 12.52
C PRO A 120 11.35 -0.88 11.18
N VAL A 121 10.35 -1.02 10.30
CA VAL A 121 10.61 -1.16 8.88
C VAL A 121 11.52 0.03 8.63
N MET A 122 12.82 -0.25 8.43
CA MET A 122 13.80 0.78 8.16
C MET A 122 13.51 1.18 6.72
N GLU A 123 12.40 1.89 6.55
CA GLU A 123 12.02 2.55 5.34
C GLU A 123 13.09 3.61 5.11
N ASP A 124 13.60 3.69 3.89
CA ASP A 124 14.54 4.74 3.54
C ASP A 124 13.84 6.09 3.77
N ASN A 125 14.42 6.97 4.60
CA ASN A 125 13.84 8.27 4.95
C ASN A 125 13.42 9.11 3.74
N ASN A 126 14.07 8.85 2.60
CA ASN A 126 13.79 9.45 1.31
C ASN A 126 13.62 8.36 0.23
N PRO A 127 12.38 7.87 -0.01
CA PRO A 127 12.12 6.90 -1.07
C PRO A 127 12.47 7.48 -2.44
N LYS A 128 12.90 6.61 -3.37
CA LYS A 128 13.24 6.97 -4.74
C LYS A 128 12.74 5.91 -5.71
N GLY A 129 12.30 6.33 -6.90
CA GLY A 129 11.84 5.42 -7.96
C GLY A 129 10.80 4.42 -7.45
N ALA A 130 10.95 3.14 -7.78
CA ALA A 130 10.03 2.09 -7.35
C ALA A 130 9.96 1.87 -5.83
N GLY A 131 10.94 2.36 -5.07
CA GLY A 131 10.91 2.35 -3.59
C GLY A 131 9.74 3.12 -3.00
N TRP A 132 9.18 4.08 -3.73
CA TRP A 132 7.97 4.79 -3.33
C TRP A 132 6.75 3.89 -3.20
N LEU A 133 6.61 2.87 -4.07
CA LEU A 133 5.34 2.15 -4.26
C LEU A 133 4.88 1.39 -3.00
N PHE A 134 5.79 1.07 -2.08
CA PHE A 134 5.49 0.39 -0.82
C PHE A 134 5.89 1.18 0.42
N HIS A 135 6.33 2.44 0.26
CA HIS A 135 6.78 3.28 1.36
C HIS A 135 5.58 3.88 2.13
N SER A 136 5.66 3.99 3.46
CA SER A 136 4.58 4.51 4.32
C SER A 136 4.00 5.86 3.90
N LYS A 137 4.83 6.80 3.43
CA LYS A 137 4.35 8.06 2.82
C LYS A 137 3.36 7.84 1.67
N ALA A 138 3.62 6.88 0.79
CA ALA A 138 2.71 6.50 -0.29
C ALA A 138 1.41 5.92 0.24
N LEU A 139 1.52 4.99 1.18
CA LEU A 139 0.37 4.36 1.83
C LEU A 139 -0.51 5.42 2.52
N GLN A 140 0.09 6.39 3.20
CA GLN A 140 -0.63 7.50 3.83
C GLN A 140 -1.32 8.40 2.80
N MET A 141 -0.71 8.66 1.65
CA MET A 141 -1.37 9.42 0.57
C MET A 141 -2.59 8.68 0.03
N TYR A 142 -2.49 7.38 -0.23
CA TYR A 142 -3.67 6.59 -0.64
C TYR A 142 -4.76 6.64 0.43
N LEU A 143 -4.42 6.46 1.71
CA LEU A 143 -5.38 6.55 2.82
C LEU A 143 -6.03 7.94 2.91
N ASN A 144 -5.28 9.02 2.73
CA ASN A 144 -5.82 10.38 2.73
C ASN A 144 -6.82 10.59 1.59
N LEU A 145 -6.51 10.08 0.38
CA LEU A 145 -7.41 10.14 -0.77
C LEU A 145 -8.72 9.38 -0.51
N LEU A 146 -8.68 8.22 0.18
CA LEU A 146 -9.89 7.47 0.55
C LEU A 146 -10.91 8.27 1.37
N SER A 147 -10.46 9.30 2.10
CA SER A 147 -11.34 10.14 2.93
C SER A 147 -11.61 11.53 2.38
N SER A 148 -10.90 11.95 1.33
CA SER A 148 -10.95 13.34 0.84
C SER A 148 -11.43 13.47 -0.59
N SER A 149 -11.32 12.43 -1.42
CA SER A 149 -11.81 12.44 -2.80
C SER A 149 -13.28 12.08 -2.88
N GLU A 150 -14.02 12.74 -3.78
CA GLU A 150 -15.39 12.38 -4.14
C GLU A 150 -15.45 11.55 -5.43
N ARG A 151 -14.32 11.32 -6.09
CA ARG A 151 -14.23 10.53 -7.32
C ARG A 151 -14.00 9.05 -7.03
N ASP A 152 -15.01 8.25 -7.39
CA ASP A 152 -14.96 6.79 -7.35
C ASP A 152 -13.70 6.21 -7.99
N ALA A 153 -13.27 6.70 -9.15
CA ALA A 153 -12.05 6.22 -9.81
C ALA A 153 -10.77 6.45 -8.97
N THR A 154 -10.66 7.59 -8.28
CA THR A 154 -9.55 7.90 -7.38
C THR A 154 -9.61 7.04 -6.13
N LEU A 155 -10.80 6.85 -5.56
CA LEU A 155 -11.04 6.01 -4.38
C LEU A 155 -10.72 4.54 -4.68
N GLU A 156 -11.21 4.01 -5.80
CA GLU A 156 -10.96 2.64 -6.27
C GLU A 156 -9.47 2.42 -6.55
N ALA A 157 -8.81 3.34 -7.25
CA ALA A 157 -7.38 3.22 -7.51
C ALA A 157 -6.54 3.27 -6.21
N SER A 158 -6.89 4.15 -5.27
CA SER A 158 -6.21 4.24 -3.97
C SER A 158 -6.42 2.97 -3.15
N CYS A 159 -7.65 2.46 -3.10
CA CYS A 159 -7.99 1.23 -2.38
C CYS A 159 -7.31 0.02 -3.02
N GLY A 160 -7.37 -0.08 -4.35
CA GLY A 160 -6.72 -1.11 -5.16
C GLY A 160 -5.20 -1.11 -5.00
N ALA A 161 -4.56 0.06 -4.89
CA ALA A 161 -3.13 0.14 -4.64
C ALA A 161 -2.75 -0.51 -3.30
N LEU A 162 -3.50 -0.22 -2.23
CA LEU A 162 -3.32 -0.84 -0.91
C LEU A 162 -3.63 -2.34 -0.95
N GLN A 163 -4.66 -2.75 -1.71
CA GLN A 163 -5.05 -4.14 -1.88
C GLN A 163 -3.94 -4.94 -2.58
N ASN A 164 -3.38 -4.43 -3.67
CA ASN A 164 -2.28 -5.06 -4.42
C ASN A 164 -1.06 -5.32 -3.52
N LEU A 165 -0.69 -4.33 -2.70
CA LEU A 165 0.45 -4.41 -1.80
C LEU A 165 0.27 -5.40 -0.65
N THR A 166 -0.98 -5.81 -0.37
CA THR A 166 -1.34 -6.73 0.72
C THR A 166 -1.89 -8.06 0.20
N ALA A 167 -1.87 -8.28 -1.11
CA ALA A 167 -2.51 -9.43 -1.75
C ALA A 167 -1.81 -10.76 -1.43
N THR A 168 -0.48 -10.77 -1.40
CA THR A 168 0.31 -12.00 -1.15
C THR A 168 0.17 -12.45 0.30
N ASP A 169 0.14 -13.75 0.53
CA ASP A 169 0.33 -14.29 1.87
C ASP A 169 1.84 -14.45 2.09
N GLY A 170 2.42 -13.59 2.91
CA GLY A 170 3.87 -13.52 3.03
C GLY A 170 4.34 -12.41 3.96
N LEU A 171 5.63 -12.42 4.22
CA LEU A 171 6.28 -11.46 5.11
C LEU A 171 6.07 -10.00 4.65
N VAL A 172 6.29 -9.71 3.38
CA VAL A 172 6.17 -8.35 2.83
C VAL A 172 4.75 -7.82 3.05
N SER A 173 3.74 -8.58 2.64
CA SER A 173 2.34 -8.25 2.86
C SER A 173 2.00 -8.09 4.35
N ASN A 174 2.54 -8.93 5.23
CA ASN A 174 2.37 -8.78 6.68
C ASN A 174 2.94 -7.47 7.22
N VAL A 175 4.13 -7.09 6.77
CA VAL A 175 4.79 -5.83 7.15
C VAL A 175 4.00 -4.62 6.66
N LEU A 176 3.52 -4.65 5.41
CA LEU A 176 2.71 -3.58 4.83
C LEU A 176 1.32 -3.49 5.48
N SER A 177 0.69 -4.64 5.77
CA SER A 177 -0.57 -4.70 6.50
C SER A 177 -0.44 -4.13 7.92
N HIS A 178 0.64 -4.47 8.63
CA HIS A 178 0.95 -3.88 9.93
C HIS A 178 1.15 -2.37 9.84
N THR A 179 1.90 -1.90 8.83
CA THR A 179 2.13 -0.47 8.58
C THR A 179 0.81 0.27 8.36
N ILE A 180 -0.06 -0.25 7.50
CA ILE A 180 -1.38 0.35 7.22
C ILE A 180 -2.22 0.38 8.49
N VAL A 181 -2.36 -0.73 9.20
CA VAL A 181 -3.31 -0.84 10.33
C VAL A 181 -2.81 -0.12 11.58
N GLN A 182 -1.55 -0.32 11.97
CA GLN A 182 -1.01 0.14 13.26
C GLN A 182 -0.29 1.48 13.12
N LYS A 183 0.71 1.59 12.23
CA LYS A 183 1.52 2.81 12.08
C LYS A 183 0.70 3.98 11.52
N LEU A 184 -0.13 3.72 10.51
CA LEU A 184 -0.91 4.75 9.81
C LEU A 184 -2.36 4.84 10.30
N ASN A 185 -2.77 4.00 11.24
CA ASN A 185 -4.13 3.95 11.76
C ASN A 185 -5.19 3.79 10.65
N GLY A 186 -4.85 3.03 9.59
CA GLY A 186 -5.50 3.03 8.28
C GLY A 186 -6.97 2.61 8.29
N LEU A 187 -7.40 1.81 9.27
CA LEU A 187 -8.78 1.33 9.36
C LEU A 187 -9.81 2.45 9.43
N LYS A 188 -9.46 3.62 10.01
CA LYS A 188 -10.38 4.77 10.07
C LYS A 188 -10.74 5.32 8.69
N TYR A 189 -9.87 5.11 7.69
CA TYR A 189 -10.10 5.53 6.30
C TYR A 189 -10.77 4.43 5.48
N ILE A 190 -10.45 3.16 5.75
CA ILE A 190 -10.93 2.01 4.95
C ILE A 190 -12.34 1.58 5.37
N SER A 191 -12.63 1.57 6.66
CA SER A 191 -13.91 1.06 7.18
C SER A 191 -15.15 1.78 6.65
N PRO A 192 -15.17 3.13 6.50
CA PRO A 192 -16.31 3.83 5.91
C PRO A 192 -16.66 3.37 4.49
N LEU A 193 -15.67 2.90 3.71
CA LEU A 193 -15.88 2.46 2.33
C LEU A 193 -16.75 1.18 2.23
N LEU A 194 -16.91 0.44 3.33
CA LEU A 194 -17.84 -0.68 3.40
C LEU A 194 -19.31 -0.26 3.24
N GLN A 195 -19.61 1.02 3.48
CA GLN A 195 -20.93 1.60 3.30
C GLN A 195 -21.03 2.42 2.00
N SER A 196 -20.01 2.36 1.13
CA SER A 196 -20.03 3.07 -0.15
C SER A 196 -21.21 2.61 -1.02
N PRO A 197 -21.93 3.53 -1.69
CA PRO A 197 -22.96 3.17 -2.66
C PRO A 197 -22.37 2.59 -3.95
N ASN A 198 -21.06 2.73 -4.20
CA ASN A 198 -20.37 2.12 -5.34
C ASN A 198 -19.97 0.67 -4.99
N PRO A 199 -20.57 -0.35 -5.65
CA PRO A 199 -20.27 -1.75 -5.35
C PRO A 199 -18.84 -2.17 -5.66
N ALA A 200 -18.19 -1.58 -6.69
CA ALA A 200 -16.81 -1.90 -7.05
C ALA A 200 -15.84 -1.42 -5.96
N LEU A 201 -16.07 -0.21 -5.44
CA LEU A 201 -15.31 0.34 -4.32
C LEU A 201 -15.55 -0.45 -3.03
N GLN A 202 -16.81 -0.77 -2.72
CA GLN A 202 -17.17 -1.59 -1.56
C GLN A 202 -16.48 -2.96 -1.61
N ASN A 203 -16.53 -3.64 -2.76
CA ASN A 203 -15.86 -4.94 -2.95
C ASN A 203 -14.34 -4.82 -2.79
N SER A 204 -13.75 -3.75 -3.31
CA SER A 204 -12.31 -3.49 -3.17
C SER A 204 -11.92 -3.30 -1.70
N ALA A 205 -12.74 -2.57 -0.93
CA ALA A 205 -12.54 -2.35 0.50
C ALA A 205 -12.69 -3.65 1.31
N VAL A 206 -13.69 -4.49 1.00
CA VAL A 206 -13.87 -5.82 1.62
C VAL A 206 -12.65 -6.69 1.36
N ALA A 207 -12.18 -6.76 0.12
CA ALA A 207 -11.00 -7.55 -0.23
C ALA A 207 -9.72 -7.01 0.42
N LEU A 208 -9.54 -5.68 0.50
CA LEU A 208 -8.45 -5.07 1.26
C LEU A 208 -8.51 -5.45 2.75
N LEU A 209 -9.67 -5.37 3.40
CA LEU A 209 -9.81 -5.80 4.79
C LEU A 209 -9.55 -7.30 4.96
N GLY A 210 -9.97 -8.13 4.00
CA GLY A 210 -9.64 -9.54 3.97
C GLY A 210 -8.13 -9.79 3.88
N ASN A 211 -7.40 -8.98 3.11
CA ASN A 211 -5.94 -9.02 3.05
C ASN A 211 -5.31 -8.61 4.38
N LEU A 212 -5.75 -7.47 4.92
CA LEU A 212 -5.24 -6.94 6.17
C LEU A 212 -5.50 -7.90 7.33
N SER A 213 -6.62 -8.62 7.37
CA SER A 213 -6.96 -9.57 8.45
C SER A 213 -6.22 -10.89 8.36
N ARG A 214 -5.66 -11.29 7.21
CA ARG A 214 -4.80 -12.49 7.18
C ARG A 214 -3.54 -12.31 8.03
N SER A 215 -3.08 -11.08 8.22
CA SER A 215 -1.94 -10.82 9.07
C SER A 215 -2.26 -11.13 10.53
N THR A 216 -1.57 -12.13 11.10
CA THR A 216 -1.68 -12.50 12.51
C THR A 216 -1.43 -11.33 13.46
N GLN A 217 -0.71 -10.31 13.00
CA GLN A 217 -0.32 -9.12 13.76
C GLN A 217 -1.40 -8.01 13.78
N THR A 218 -2.27 -7.94 12.77
CA THR A 218 -3.35 -6.94 12.67
C THR A 218 -4.66 -7.47 13.22
N ASN A 219 -4.86 -8.80 13.22
CA ASN A 219 -6.08 -9.47 13.63
C ASN A 219 -6.66 -9.01 14.97
N LYS A 220 -5.81 -8.83 16.00
CA LYS A 220 -6.26 -8.39 17.33
C LYS A 220 -6.82 -6.96 17.33
N THR A 221 -6.23 -6.06 16.55
CA THR A 221 -6.70 -4.66 16.44
C THR A 221 -7.92 -4.57 15.52
N MET A 222 -7.95 -5.36 14.45
CA MET A 222 -9.08 -5.43 13.53
C MET A 222 -10.34 -5.96 14.21
N GLY A 223 -10.25 -7.05 14.97
CA GLY A 223 -11.40 -7.61 15.68
C GLY A 223 -12.07 -6.62 16.65
N LYS A 224 -11.28 -5.82 17.38
CA LYS A 224 -11.82 -4.79 18.29
C LYS A 224 -12.56 -3.68 17.56
N ARG A 225 -12.05 -3.25 16.40
CA ARG A 225 -12.60 -2.11 15.65
C ARG A 225 -13.74 -2.49 14.71
N MET A 226 -13.66 -3.66 14.07
CA MET A 226 -14.74 -4.16 13.22
C MET A 226 -16.00 -4.49 14.02
N CYS A 227 -15.86 -5.05 15.24
CA CYS A 227 -17.00 -5.25 16.14
C CYS A 227 -17.64 -3.93 16.62
N ALA A 228 -16.93 -2.80 16.58
CA ALA A 228 -17.50 -1.50 16.90
C ALA A 228 -18.28 -0.91 15.72
N ILE A 229 -17.89 -1.23 14.47
CA ILE A 229 -18.55 -0.77 13.25
C ILE A 229 -19.86 -1.52 12.99
N THR A 230 -19.96 -2.81 13.34
CA THR A 230 -21.20 -3.59 13.18
C THR A 230 -22.23 -3.35 14.29
N ARG A 231 -21.93 -2.52 15.30
CA ARG A 231 -22.80 -2.21 16.44
C ARG A 231 -23.33 -0.78 16.46
N GLY A 232 -22.95 0.06 15.49
CA GLY A 232 -23.49 1.41 15.29
C GLY A 232 -24.36 1.45 14.04
#